data_AF-A0A392NSM2-F1
#
_entry.id   AF-A0A392NSM2-F1
#
_cell.length_a   1.000
_cell.length_b   1.000
_cell.length_c   1.000
_cell.angle_alpha   90.00
_cell.angle_beta   90.00
_cell.angle_gamma   90.00
#
_symmetry.space_group_name_H-M   'P 1'
#
loop_
_entity.id
_entity.type
_entity.pdbx_description
1 polymer ?
#
loop_
_entity_poly.entity_id
_entity_poly.type
_entity_poly.pdbx_seq_one_letter_code
_entity_poly.pdbx_strand_id
1 'polypeptide(L)' 'MAFQKHRFDSDVAEEMKKEFDNRYGPTWHCIIGRD' A
#
# COMPACT_ATOMS: atom_id res chain seq x y z
N MET A 1 2.80 -3.37 -17.89
CA MET A 1 3.14 -2.17 -17.09
C MET A 1 2.09 -2.04 -15.99
N ALA A 2 2.44 -2.31 -14.73
CA ALA A 2 1.48 -2.42 -13.62
C ALA A 2 1.49 -1.22 -12.66
N PHE A 3 2.08 -0.08 -13.06
CA PHE A 3 2.26 1.08 -12.18
C PHE A 3 1.26 2.23 -12.41
N GLN A 4 0.28 2.08 -13.31
CA GLN A 4 -0.67 3.16 -13.66
C GLN A 4 -2.10 2.95 -13.15
N LYS A 5 -2.30 2.19 -12.05
CA LYS A 5 -3.66 1.91 -11.54
C LYS A 5 -4.05 2.58 -10.23
N HIS A 6 -3.15 3.29 -9.55
CA HIS A 6 -3.49 3.98 -8.30
C HIS A 6 -3.45 5.49 -8.54
N ARG A 7 -4.64 6.11 -8.53
CA ARG A 7 -4.80 7.54 -8.79
C ARG A 7 -4.33 8.40 -7.61
N PHE A 8 -4.10 7.80 -6.44
CA PHE A 8 -3.66 8.46 -5.21
C PHE A 8 -2.69 7.57 -4.41
N ASP A 9 -1.69 8.19 -3.77
CA ASP A 9 -0.71 7.50 -2.92
C ASP A 9 -1.37 6.75 -1.74
N SER A 10 -2.54 7.21 -1.30
CA SER A 10 -3.34 6.57 -0.26
C SER A 10 -3.83 5.17 -0.64
N ASP A 11 -4.23 4.98 -1.90
CA ASP A 11 -4.78 3.70 -2.37
C ASP A 11 -3.69 2.62 -2.37
N VAL A 12 -2.47 3.01 -2.77
CA VAL A 12 -1.30 2.13 -2.75
C VAL A 12 -0.94 1.76 -1.31
N ALA A 13 -0.97 2.72 -0.39
CA ALA A 13 -0.67 2.47 1.01
C ALA A 13 -1.67 1.49 1.65
N GLU A 14 -2.95 1.61 1.30
CA GLU A 14 -4.00 0.70 1.77
C GLU A 14 -3.83 -0.72 1.19
N GLU A 15 -3.52 -0.84 -0.10
CA GLU A 15 -3.29 -2.14 -0.74
C GLU A 15 -2.07 -2.86 -0.14
N MET A 16 -0.96 -2.13 0.05
CA MET A 16 0.22 -2.67 0.71
C MET A 16 -0.10 -3.11 2.14
N LYS A 17 -0.81 -2.28 2.91
CA LYS A 17 -1.22 -2.65 4.28
C LYS A 17 -2.02 -3.95 4.29
N LYS A 18 -3.01 -4.10 3.40
CA LYS A 18 -3.82 -5.32 3.28
C LYS A 18 -2.97 -6.56 2.97
N GLU A 19 -2.03 -6.45 2.04
CA GLU A 19 -1.12 -7.54 1.70
C GLU A 19 -0.23 -7.91 2.89
N PHE A 20 0.34 -6.93 3.61
CA PHE A 20 1.18 -7.19 4.78
C PHE A 20 0.40 -7.77 5.96
N ASP A 21 -0.79 -7.24 6.24
CA ASP A 21 -1.66 -7.76 7.29
C ASP A 21 -2.06 -9.22 7.00
N ASN A 22 -2.33 -9.57 5.74
CA ASN A 22 -2.67 -10.95 5.35
C ASN A 22 -1.47 -11.90 5.44
N ARG A 23 -0.28 -11.44 5.05
CA ARG A 23 0.90 -12.30 4.87
C ARG A 23 1.74 -12.45 6.14
N TYR A 24 1.71 -11.45 7.02
CA TYR A 24 2.56 -11.38 8.22
C TYR A 24 1.77 -11.12 9.51
N GLY A 25 0.45 -10.93 9.41
CA GLY A 25 -0.40 -10.61 10.54
C GLY A 25 -0.49 -9.10 10.82
N PRO A 26 -1.58 -8.64 11.46
CA PRO A 26 -1.82 -7.23 11.74
C PRO A 26 -0.95 -6.71 12.91
N THR A 27 -0.71 -5.39 13.04
CA THR A 27 -1.13 -4.27 12.18
C THR A 27 0.09 -3.58 11.58
N TRP A 28 0.09 -3.39 10.26
CA TRP A 28 1.13 -2.64 9.55
C TRP A 28 0.73 -1.18 9.29
N HIS A 29 1.74 -0.29 9.30
CA HIS A 29 1.60 1.11 8.90
C HIS A 29 2.49 1.38 7.68
N CYS A 30 1.87 1.75 6.56
CA CYS A 30 2.56 2.01 5.30
C CYS A 30 2.52 3.52 5.01
N ILE A 31 3.68 4.12 4.70
CA ILE A 31 3.82 5.53 4.33
C ILE A 31 4.41 5.60 2.93
N ILE A 32 3.76 6.35 2.04
CA ILE A 32 4.25 6.58 0.68
C ILE A 32 4.45 8.08 0.51
N GLY A 33 5.69 8.48 0.21
CA GLY A 33 6.07 9.83 -0.11
C GLY A 33 6.53 9.92 -1.57
N ARG A 34 6.26 11.06 -2.21
CA ARG A 34 6.90 11.48 -3.45
C ARG A 34 7.90 12.57 -3.07
N ASP A 35 9.13 12.45 -3.58
CA ASP A 35 10.15 13.50 -3.49
C ASP A 35 9.82 14.65 -4.46
#